data_AF-A0A1M6AUY0-F1
#
_entry.id   AF-A0A1M6AUY0-F1
#
_cell.length_a   1.000
_cell.length_b   1.000
_cell.length_c   1.000
_cell.angle_alpha   90.00
_cell.angle_beta   90.00
_cell.angle_gamma   90.00
#
_symmetry.space_group_name_H-M   'P 1'
#
loop_
_entity.id
_entity.type
_entity.pdbx_description
1 polymer ?
#
loop_
_entity_poly.entity_id
_entity_poly.type
_entity_poly.pdbx_seq_one_letter_code
_entity_poly.pdbx_strand_id
1 'polypeptide(L)'
;MLGHQSNHVTKDERAENLWKKLIRQETDLSDETIAWMTRRILLLTEYMQYGCALIAYRKQNGEFYMARTTLVYYENSFHREYDI
;
A
#
# COMPACT_ATOMS: atom_id res chain seq x y z
N MET A 1 -39.38 -8.32 1.12
CA MET A 1 -38.44 -7.43 1.84
C MET A 1 -37.07 -7.60 1.19
N LEU A 2 -36.60 -6.59 0.48
CA LEU A 2 -35.26 -6.59 -0.12
C LEU A 2 -34.24 -6.48 1.02
N GLY A 3 -33.47 -7.54 1.23
CA GLY A 3 -32.43 -7.60 2.25
C GLY A 3 -31.38 -6.54 1.99
N HIS A 4 -31.18 -5.66 2.97
CA HIS A 4 -30.09 -4.70 2.99
C HIS A 4 -28.77 -5.51 3.08
N GLN A 5 -28.10 -5.74 1.95
CA GLN A 5 -26.74 -6.25 1.99
C GLN A 5 -25.85 -5.10 2.48
N SER A 6 -25.39 -5.21 3.72
CA SER A 6 -24.32 -4.37 4.23
C SER A 6 -23.09 -4.64 3.37
N ASN A 7 -22.77 -3.71 2.45
CA ASN A 7 -21.57 -3.75 1.61
C ASN A 7 -20.34 -3.69 2.51
N HIS A 8 -19.91 -4.84 3.02
CA HIS A 8 -18.72 -4.97 3.83
C HIS A 8 -17.51 -4.93 2.89
N VAL A 9 -17.10 -3.72 2.51
CA VAL A 9 -15.94 -3.51 1.64
C VAL A 9 -14.68 -3.99 2.39
N THR A 10 -14.00 -4.96 1.82
CA THR A 10 -12.75 -5.55 2.33
C THR A 10 -11.61 -4.53 2.32
N LYS A 11 -10.52 -4.78 3.06
CA LYS A 11 -9.34 -3.90 3.04
C LYS A 11 -8.75 -3.78 1.63
N ASP A 12 -8.74 -4.87 0.87
CA ASP A 12 -8.21 -4.92 -0.49
C ASP A 12 -9.06 -4.09 -1.46
N GLU A 13 -10.39 -4.18 -1.38
CA GLU A 13 -11.29 -3.36 -2.19
C GLU A 13 -11.17 -1.86 -1.87
N ARG A 14 -10.88 -1.50 -0.61
CA ARG A 14 -10.63 -0.09 -0.25
C ARG A 14 -9.33 0.42 -0.88
N ALA A 15 -8.26 -0.37 -0.80
CA ALA A 15 -6.98 -0.03 -1.42
C ALA A 15 -7.12 0.08 -2.95
N GLU A 16 -7.83 -0.84 -3.59
CA GLU A 16 -8.10 -0.80 -5.03
C GLU A 16 -8.86 0.47 -5.44
N ASN A 17 -9.91 0.82 -4.71
CA ASN A 17 -10.71 2.02 -5.00
C ASN A 17 -9.91 3.31 -4.79
N LEU A 18 -9.05 3.36 -3.78
CA LEU A 18 -8.15 4.49 -3.53
C LEU A 18 -7.18 4.70 -4.69
N TRP A 19 -6.47 3.64 -5.09
CA TRP A 19 -5.51 3.70 -6.19
C TRP A 19 -6.16 4.07 -7.53
N LYS A 20 -7.33 3.50 -7.83
CA LYS A 20 -8.11 3.89 -9.02
C LYS A 20 -8.45 5.37 -9.01
N LYS A 21 -8.89 5.90 -7.86
CA LYS A 21 -9.21 7.33 -7.71
C LYS A 21 -7.99 8.21 -7.95
N LEU A 22 -6.86 7.89 -7.32
CA LEU A 22 -5.63 8.68 -7.43
C LEU A 22 -5.07 8.68 -8.86
N ILE A 23 -4.98 7.52 -9.52
CA ILE A 23 -4.46 7.44 -10.90
C ILE A 23 -5.35 8.22 -11.86
N ARG A 24 -6.67 8.16 -11.67
CA ARG A 24 -7.64 8.90 -12.49
C ARG A 24 -7.61 10.41 -12.25
N GLN A 25 -7.15 10.86 -11.08
CA GLN A 25 -6.95 12.28 -10.78
C GLN A 25 -5.68 12.83 -11.45
N GLU A 26 -4.64 12.01 -11.56
CA GLU A 26 -3.33 12.41 -12.07
C GLU A 26 -3.11 12.11 -13.57
N THR A 27 -3.99 11.32 -14.18
CA THR A 27 -3.84 10.86 -15.57
C THR A 27 -5.17 10.79 -16.32
N ASP A 28 -5.12 10.99 -17.63
CA ASP A 28 -6.26 10.82 -18.56
C ASP A 28 -6.30 9.42 -19.22
N LEU A 29 -5.81 8.40 -18.51
CA LEU A 29 -5.75 7.04 -19.03
C LEU A 29 -7.14 6.41 -19.10
N SER A 30 -7.30 5.39 -19.95
CA SER A 30 -8.54 4.62 -20.03
C SER A 30 -8.80 3.85 -18.74
N ASP A 31 -10.07 3.65 -18.40
CA ASP A 31 -10.47 2.89 -17.20
C ASP A 31 -9.87 1.48 -17.14
N GLU A 32 -9.72 0.84 -18.31
CA GLU A 32 -9.06 -0.47 -18.44
C GLU A 32 -7.58 -0.40 -18.04
N THR A 33 -6.88 0.66 -18.46
CA THR A 33 -5.47 0.88 -18.13
C THR A 33 -5.31 1.21 -16.65
N ILE A 34 -6.19 2.04 -16.09
CA ILE A 34 -6.20 2.39 -14.66
C ILE A 34 -6.45 1.15 -13.80
N ALA A 35 -7.40 0.28 -14.19
CA ALA A 35 -7.67 -0.97 -13.50
C ALA A 35 -6.47 -1.93 -13.57
N TRP A 36 -5.84 -2.06 -14.74
CA TRP A 36 -4.64 -2.86 -14.93
C TRP A 36 -3.47 -2.37 -14.06
N MET A 37 -3.20 -1.07 -14.06
CA MET A 37 -2.16 -0.45 -13.23
C MET A 37 -2.41 -0.66 -11.75
N THR A 38 -3.64 -0.42 -11.30
CA THR A 38 -4.04 -0.61 -9.90
C THR A 38 -3.76 -2.04 -9.46
N ARG A 39 -4.18 -3.04 -10.25
CA ARG A 39 -3.94 -4.45 -9.93
C ARG A 39 -2.45 -4.79 -9.86
N ARG A 40 -1.63 -4.19 -10.74
CA ARG A 40 -0.17 -4.38 -10.70
C ARG A 40 0.46 -3.74 -9.47
N ILE A 41 0.01 -2.55 -9.06
CA ILE A 41 0.48 -1.87 -7.84
C ILE A 41 0.14 -2.71 -6.60
N LEU A 42 -1.07 -3.25 -6.51
CA LEU A 42 -1.48 -4.10 -5.38
C LEU A 42 -0.61 -5.36 -5.29
N LEU A 43 -0.42 -6.08 -6.41
CA LEU A 43 0.44 -7.27 -6.45
C LEU A 43 1.90 -6.96 -6.10
N LEU A 44 2.43 -5.82 -6.56
CA LEU A 44 3.78 -5.38 -6.21
C LEU A 44 3.88 -5.00 -4.74
N THR A 45 2.84 -4.41 -4.15
CA THR A 45 2.82 -4.03 -2.73
C THR A 45 2.78 -5.27 -1.84
N GLU A 46 1.98 -6.27 -2.20
CA GLU A 46 2.00 -7.58 -1.56
C GLU A 46 3.39 -8.24 -1.67
N TYR A 47 4.01 -8.19 -2.85
CA TYR A 47 5.36 -8.71 -3.04
C TYR A 47 6.43 -7.91 -2.29
N MET A 48 6.27 -6.58 -2.15
CA MET A 48 7.18 -5.72 -1.37
C MET A 48 7.21 -6.08 0.11
N GLN A 49 6.17 -6.74 0.64
CA GLN A 49 6.26 -7.31 1.99
C GLN A 49 7.43 -8.30 2.12
N TYR A 50 7.70 -9.04 1.04
CA TYR A 50 8.79 -10.02 0.94
C TYR A 50 10.05 -9.47 0.23
N GLY A 51 9.94 -8.35 -0.47
CA GLY A 51 11.03 -7.66 -1.16
C GLY A 51 11.97 -6.91 -0.22
N CYS A 52 13.20 -6.65 -0.65
CA CYS A 52 14.13 -5.78 0.08
C CYS A 52 13.70 -4.31 -0.07
N ALA A 53 13.16 -3.72 0.98
CA ALA A 53 12.97 -2.28 1.12
C ALA A 53 14.24 -1.61 1.70
N LEU A 54 14.44 -0.34 1.34
CA LEU A 54 15.50 0.52 1.86
C LEU A 54 14.83 1.57 2.74
N ILE A 55 14.98 1.47 4.05
CA ILE A 55 14.34 2.37 5.01
C ILE A 55 15.39 3.32 5.55
N ALA A 56 15.16 4.61 5.36
CA ALA A 56 15.91 5.66 6.03
C ALA A 56 15.07 6.23 7.17
N TYR A 57 15.64 6.35 8.37
CA TYR A 57 14.96 6.92 9.53
C TYR A 57 15.93 7.72 10.41
N ARG A 58 15.36 8.66 11.17
CA ARG A 58 16.10 9.45 12.16
C ARG A 58 15.66 9.02 13.56
N LYS A 59 16.60 8.60 14.38
CA LYS A 59 16.35 8.28 15.79
C LYS A 59 16.02 9.56 16.57
N GLN A 60 15.38 9.41 17.73
CA GLN A 60 15.05 10.54 18.60
C GLN A 60 16.29 11.32 19.08
N ASN A 61 17.45 10.67 19.18
CA ASN A 61 18.74 11.30 19.49
C ASN A 61 19.33 12.11 18.31
N GLY A 62 18.64 12.17 17.17
CA GLY A 62 19.03 12.94 15.99
C GLY A 62 19.90 12.19 14.98
N GLU A 63 20.33 10.97 15.28
CA GLU A 63 21.14 10.16 14.37
C GLU A 63 20.34 9.65 13.17
N PHE A 64 20.97 9.67 11.99
CA PHE A 64 20.41 9.16 10.76
C PHE A 64 20.85 7.71 10.51
N TYR A 65 19.91 6.84 10.17
CA TYR A 65 20.15 5.43 9.88
C TYR A 65 19.47 5.02 8.58
N MET A 66 20.12 4.10 7.87
CA MET A 66 19.65 3.53 6.63
C MET A 66 19.81 2.02 6.68
N ALA A 67 18.70 1.29 6.61
CA ALA A 67 18.66 -0.16 6.70
C ALA A 67 18.04 -0.76 5.44
N ARG A 68 18.64 -1.82 4.92
CA ARG A 68 18.05 -2.67 3.89
C ARG A 68 17.39 -3.85 4.59
N THR A 69 16.07 -3.97 4.49
CA THR A 69 15.31 -5.02 5.17
C THR A 69 14.01 -5.31 4.42
N THR A 70 13.30 -6.39 4.74
CA THR A 70 11.96 -6.62 4.18
C THR A 70 10.91 -5.87 5.00
N LEU A 71 9.77 -5.53 4.41
CA LEU A 71 8.70 -4.82 5.14
C LEU A 71 8.19 -5.64 6.34
N VAL A 72 8.25 -6.98 6.25
CA VAL A 72 7.96 -7.88 7.39
C VAL A 72 8.84 -7.60 8.62
N TYR A 73 10.08 -7.15 8.43
CA TYR A 73 10.95 -6.76 9.54
C TYR A 73 10.74 -5.31 10.01
N TYR A 74 9.98 -4.48 9.28
CA TYR A 74 9.67 -3.11 9.69
C TYR A 74 8.95 -3.12 11.04
N GLU A 75 7.86 -3.86 11.15
CA GLU A 75 7.06 -3.89 12.38
C GLU A 75 7.87 -4.40 13.57
N ASN A 76 8.70 -5.41 13.37
CA ASN A 76 9.60 -5.92 14.41
C ASN A 76 10.69 -4.92 14.80
N SER A 77 11.21 -4.13 13.86
CA SER A 77 12.33 -3.20 14.10
C SER A 77 11.87 -1.86 14.66
N PHE A 78 10.65 -1.43 14.32
CA PHE A 78 10.11 -0.11 14.66
C PHE A 78 8.91 -0.17 15.61
N HIS A 79 8.38 -1.36 15.89
CA HIS A 79 7.19 -1.60 16.71
C HIS A 79 5.99 -0.74 16.26
N ARG A 80 5.85 -0.56 14.95
CA ARG A 80 4.79 0.21 14.30
C ARG A 80 4.34 -0.52 13.05
N GLU A 81 3.02 -0.58 12.84
CA GLU A 81 2.45 -0.94 11.55
C GLU A 81 2.84 0.13 10.52
N TYR A 82 3.04 -0.29 9.28
CA TYR A 82 3.21 0.63 8.17
C TYR A 82 1.83 1.06 7.67
N ASP A 83 1.61 2.37 7.53
CA ASP A 83 0.40 2.88 6.87
C ASP A 83 0.49 2.62 5.36
N ILE A 84 -0.55 2.02 4.79
CA ILE A 84 -0.75 1.81 3.34
C ILE A 84 -1.63 2.92 2.77
#